data_AF-A0A6C0DRZ8-F1
#
_entry.id   AF-A0A6C0DRZ8-F1
#
_cell.length_a   1.000
_cell.length_b   1.000
_cell.length_c   1.000
_cell.angle_alpha   90.00
_cell.angle_beta   90.00
_cell.angle_gamma   90.00
#
_symmetry.space_group_name_H-M   'P 1'
#
loop_
_entity.id
_entity.type
_entity.pdbx_description
1 polymer ?
#
loop_
_entity_poly.entity_id
_entity_poly.type
_entity_poly.pdbx_seq_one_letter_code
_entity_poly.pdbx_strand_id
1 'polypeptide(L)'
;MMNAIEKSDAPEVNKPKYNSLLNILHKPFDTTNDNIDKMLENEKLHNKTESWNKLDRTIKIQRLHCFAEKYGRDNNLPVKDIKSLKSFFVECLEKGKLQRTKDIQYNRDTQDIVSIPALQFNTNTRNFTLKITDAKRVSTLKSLTPKRISVTEPIASTISTDTANI
;
A
#
# COMPACT_ATOMS: atom_id res chain seq x y z
N MET A 1 -52.76 80.04 -3.18
CA MET A 1 -51.33 80.25 -2.87
C MET A 1 -50.90 79.24 -1.82
N MET A 2 -49.66 78.76 -1.97
CA MET A 2 -48.83 77.97 -1.03
C MET A 2 -48.87 76.44 -1.13
N ASN A 3 -47.75 75.96 -1.67
CA ASN A 3 -47.18 74.62 -1.82
C ASN A 3 -46.50 74.13 -0.52
N ALA A 4 -46.08 72.85 -0.58
CA ALA A 4 -45.06 72.10 0.19
C ALA A 4 -45.66 71.15 1.25
N ILE A 5 -45.66 69.82 1.04
CA ILE A 5 -44.53 68.85 1.10
C ILE A 5 -43.94 68.82 2.51
N GLU A 6 -44.23 67.80 3.32
CA GLU A 6 -43.31 66.66 3.45
C GLU A 6 -44.05 65.38 3.85
N LYS A 7 -44.06 64.38 2.94
CA LYS A 7 -44.28 62.99 3.30
C LYS A 7 -42.92 62.40 3.66
N SER A 8 -42.78 61.92 4.89
CA SER A 8 -41.61 61.19 5.33
C SER A 8 -41.59 59.80 4.66
N ASP A 9 -40.87 59.68 3.56
CA ASP A 9 -40.51 58.40 2.96
C ASP A 9 -39.50 57.69 3.88
N ALA A 10 -39.98 56.70 4.65
CA ALA A 10 -39.12 55.72 5.27
C ALA A 10 -38.60 54.77 4.18
N PRO A 11 -37.28 54.56 4.03
CA PRO A 11 -36.78 53.65 3.02
C PRO A 11 -37.14 52.21 3.39
N GLU A 12 -37.97 51.58 2.57
CA GLU A 12 -38.23 50.14 2.59
C GLU A 12 -36.91 49.41 2.30
N VAL A 13 -36.27 48.93 3.36
CA VAL A 13 -35.02 48.19 3.28
C VAL A 13 -35.32 46.76 2.82
N ASN A 14 -35.43 46.59 1.50
CA ASN A 14 -35.41 45.29 0.83
C ASN A 14 -34.03 44.66 1.06
N LYS A 15 -33.93 43.70 2.00
CA LYS A 15 -32.72 42.90 2.25
C LYS A 15 -32.89 41.50 1.65
N PRO A 16 -32.67 41.31 0.34
CA PRO A 16 -32.74 39.99 -0.29
C PRO A 16 -31.58 39.06 0.12
N LYS A 17 -30.64 39.51 0.97
CA LYS A 17 -29.46 38.74 1.38
C LYS A 17 -29.69 37.69 2.47
N TYR A 18 -30.81 37.71 3.19
CA TYR A 18 -31.07 36.74 4.27
C TYR A 18 -31.95 35.56 3.85
N ASN A 19 -32.62 35.66 2.70
CA ASN A 19 -33.51 34.59 2.21
C ASN A 19 -32.74 33.33 1.81
N SER A 20 -31.48 33.47 1.35
CA SER A 20 -30.63 32.33 1.01
C SER A 20 -30.20 31.49 2.20
N LEU A 21 -30.09 32.08 3.41
CA LEU A 21 -29.69 31.34 4.61
C LEU A 21 -30.88 30.63 5.27
N LEU A 22 -32.07 31.24 5.25
CA LEU A 22 -33.29 30.60 5.76
C LEU A 22 -33.70 29.36 4.97
N ASN A 23 -33.36 29.30 3.67
CA ASN A 23 -33.63 28.15 2.82
C ASN A 23 -32.68 26.96 3.07
N ILE A 24 -31.56 27.19 3.76
CA ILE A 24 -30.62 26.14 4.17
C ILE A 24 -31.04 25.57 5.54
N LEU A 25 -31.58 26.41 6.43
CA LEU A 25 -32.04 26.01 7.77
C LEU A 25 -33.40 25.28 7.78
N HIS A 26 -34.22 25.43 6.74
CA HIS A 26 -35.57 24.83 6.65
C HIS A 26 -35.68 23.66 5.67
N LYS A 27 -34.58 23.06 5.22
CA LYS A 27 -34.71 21.74 4.57
C LYS A 27 -35.13 20.76 5.66
N PRO A 28 -36.34 20.17 5.63
CA PRO A 28 -36.59 19.00 6.43
C PRO A 28 -35.53 17.99 6.00
N PHE A 29 -34.68 17.59 6.92
CA PHE A 29 -33.82 16.43 6.74
C PHE A 29 -34.76 15.23 6.80
N ASP A 30 -35.49 14.97 5.70
CA ASP A 30 -36.36 13.83 5.54
C ASP A 30 -35.48 12.59 5.48
N THR A 31 -35.13 12.13 6.68
CA THR A 31 -34.50 10.84 6.97
C THR A 31 -35.56 9.77 6.76
N THR A 32 -36.06 9.66 5.54
CA THR A 32 -36.87 8.51 5.13
C THR A 32 -35.96 7.30 5.13
N ASN A 33 -36.41 6.17 5.68
CA ASN A 33 -35.61 4.94 5.76
C ASN A 33 -35.01 4.56 4.39
N ASP A 34 -35.75 4.77 3.30
CA ASP A 34 -35.27 4.53 1.92
C ASP A 34 -34.05 5.38 1.53
N ASN A 35 -33.92 6.61 2.04
CA ASN A 35 -32.75 7.45 1.80
C ASN A 35 -31.55 6.98 2.64
N ILE A 36 -31.80 6.47 3.86
CA ILE A 36 -30.77 5.84 4.69
C ILE A 36 -30.27 4.58 3.99
N ASP A 37 -31.18 3.73 3.52
CA ASP A 37 -30.84 2.49 2.82
C ASP A 37 -30.05 2.77 1.54
N LYS A 38 -30.45 3.77 0.75
CA LYS A 38 -29.68 4.20 -0.44
C LYS A 38 -28.31 4.76 -0.08
N MET A 39 -28.20 5.50 1.04
CA MET A 39 -26.91 6.03 1.49
C MET A 39 -25.98 4.90 1.95
N LEU A 40 -26.51 3.92 2.71
CA LEU A 40 -25.81 2.72 3.13
C LEU A 40 -25.40 1.84 1.95
N GLU A 41 -26.26 1.69 0.94
CA GLU A 41 -25.97 0.92 -0.27
C GLU A 41 -24.88 1.60 -1.10
N ASN A 42 -24.95 2.92 -1.24
CA ASN A 42 -23.92 3.71 -1.90
C ASN A 42 -22.58 3.64 -1.14
N GLU A 43 -22.57 3.72 0.19
CA GLU A 43 -21.35 3.58 0.99
C GLU A 43 -20.76 2.17 0.88
N LYS A 44 -21.61 1.14 0.93
CA LYS A 44 -21.24 -0.26 0.70
C LYS A 44 -20.65 -0.48 -0.70
N LEU A 45 -21.10 0.25 -1.72
CA LEU A 45 -20.55 0.23 -3.07
C LEU A 45 -19.23 1.00 -3.16
N HIS A 46 -19.12 2.17 -2.53
CA HIS A 46 -17.88 2.96 -2.53
C HIS A 46 -16.74 2.19 -1.86
N ASN A 47 -17.00 1.52 -0.74
CA ASN A 47 -16.04 0.67 -0.05
C ASN A 47 -15.50 -0.48 -0.95
N LYS A 48 -16.24 -0.87 -1.99
CA LYS A 48 -15.82 -1.94 -2.91
C LYS A 48 -14.81 -1.50 -3.96
N THR A 49 -14.71 -0.20 -4.26
CA THR A 49 -13.86 0.35 -5.32
C THR A 49 -12.58 1.00 -4.80
N GLU A 50 -12.35 0.90 -3.50
CA GLU A 50 -11.25 1.60 -2.86
C GLU A 50 -9.88 1.16 -3.38
N SER A 51 -9.03 2.14 -3.61
CA SER A 51 -7.66 1.90 -4.06
C SER A 51 -6.86 1.23 -2.93
N TRP A 52 -5.88 0.39 -3.27
CA TRP A 52 -5.04 -0.33 -2.28
C TRP A 52 -4.53 0.56 -1.15
N ASN A 53 -4.17 1.82 -1.44
CA ASN A 53 -3.70 2.76 -0.42
C ASN A 53 -4.77 3.06 0.65
N LYS A 54 -6.02 3.24 0.23
CA LYS A 54 -7.17 3.60 1.08
C LYS A 54 -7.79 2.42 1.84
N LEU A 55 -7.41 1.17 1.53
CA LEU A 55 -7.92 0.01 2.25
C LEU A 55 -7.41 -0.04 3.70
N ASP A 56 -8.29 -0.47 4.60
CA ASP A 56 -7.94 -0.72 5.99
C ASP A 56 -6.90 -1.84 6.13
N ARG A 57 -6.10 -1.76 7.20
CA ARG A 57 -5.11 -2.79 7.53
C ARG A 57 -5.74 -4.19 7.57
N THR A 58 -6.92 -4.33 8.16
CA THR A 58 -7.63 -5.61 8.26
C THR A 58 -7.98 -6.17 6.89
N ILE A 59 -8.51 -5.34 5.98
CA ILE A 59 -8.86 -5.75 4.62
C ILE A 59 -7.59 -6.15 3.86
N LYS A 60 -6.51 -5.36 3.97
CA LYS A 60 -5.21 -5.68 3.37
C LYS A 60 -4.69 -7.04 3.81
N ILE A 61 -4.76 -7.36 5.12
CA ILE A 61 -4.36 -8.67 5.66
C ILE A 61 -5.22 -9.80 5.08
N GLN A 62 -6.54 -9.63 5.04
CA GLN A 62 -7.44 -10.64 4.47
C GLN A 62 -7.11 -10.93 3.01
N ARG A 63 -6.91 -9.90 2.19
CA ARG A 63 -6.55 -10.06 0.77
C ARG A 63 -5.17 -10.71 0.60
N LEU A 64 -4.20 -10.39 1.45
CA LEU A 64 -2.88 -11.05 1.46
C LEU A 64 -2.99 -12.53 1.86
N HIS A 65 -3.87 -12.89 2.78
CA HIS A 65 -4.11 -14.29 3.13
C HIS A 65 -4.72 -15.08 1.97
N CYS A 66 -5.73 -14.53 1.30
CA CYS A 66 -6.32 -15.16 0.10
C CYS A 66 -5.28 -15.32 -1.01
N PHE A 67 -4.44 -14.31 -1.22
CA PHE A 67 -3.33 -14.40 -2.17
C PHE A 67 -2.32 -15.49 -1.80
N ALA A 68 -1.93 -15.60 -0.53
CA ALA A 68 -1.01 -16.64 -0.07
C ALA A 68 -1.55 -18.06 -0.32
N GLU A 69 -2.86 -18.28 -0.15
CA GLU A 69 -3.50 -19.57 -0.44
C GLU A 69 -3.55 -19.86 -1.94
N LYS A 70 -3.85 -18.86 -2.76
CA LYS A 70 -3.82 -18.99 -4.22
C LYS A 70 -2.40 -19.30 -4.70
N TYR A 71 -1.42 -18.51 -4.25
CA TYR A 71 0.00 -18.69 -4.59
C TYR A 71 0.52 -20.07 -4.15
N GLY A 72 0.12 -20.53 -2.97
CA GLY A 72 0.45 -21.86 -2.46
C GLY A 72 -0.12 -22.99 -3.30
N ARG A 73 -1.37 -22.87 -3.77
CA ARG A 73 -1.99 -23.82 -4.70
C ARG A 73 -1.31 -23.80 -6.06
N ASP A 74 -1.06 -22.62 -6.61
CA ASP A 74 -0.46 -22.47 -7.94
C ASP A 74 0.99 -23.00 -8.00
N ASN A 75 1.73 -22.92 -6.89
CA ASN A 75 3.12 -23.39 -6.78
C ASN A 75 3.27 -24.73 -6.05
N ASN A 76 2.16 -25.42 -5.73
CA ASN A 76 2.15 -26.66 -4.95
C ASN A 76 3.02 -26.63 -3.68
N LEU A 77 2.95 -25.52 -2.94
CA LEU A 77 3.73 -25.32 -1.71
C LEU A 77 3.13 -26.12 -0.55
N PRO A 78 3.96 -26.66 0.36
CA PRO A 78 3.45 -27.34 1.55
C PRO A 78 2.77 -26.35 2.49
N VAL A 79 1.78 -26.82 3.26
CA VAL A 79 0.96 -26.01 4.17
C VAL A 79 1.80 -25.18 5.15
N LYS A 80 2.94 -25.73 5.58
CA LYS A 80 3.90 -25.00 6.43
C LYS A 80 4.43 -23.71 5.78
N ASP A 81 4.73 -23.75 4.48
CA ASP A 81 5.30 -22.63 3.74
C ASP A 81 4.20 -21.61 3.44
N ILE A 82 2.96 -22.06 3.19
CA ILE A 82 1.78 -21.19 3.07
C ILE A 82 1.53 -20.43 4.38
N LYS A 83 1.65 -21.10 5.53
CA LYS A 83 1.50 -20.45 6.85
C LYS A 83 2.59 -19.41 7.08
N SER A 84 3.85 -19.75 6.79
CA SER A 84 4.96 -18.81 6.86
C SER A 84 4.78 -17.61 5.93
N LEU A 85 4.24 -17.84 4.73
CA LEU A 85 3.93 -16.77 3.76
C LEU A 85 2.87 -15.80 4.29
N LYS A 86 1.80 -16.31 4.90
CA LYS A 86 0.76 -15.49 5.53
C LYS A 86 1.35 -14.58 6.62
N SER A 87 2.12 -15.16 7.54
CA SER A 87 2.80 -14.39 8.60
C SER A 87 3.79 -13.37 8.02
N PHE A 88 4.56 -13.76 7.00
CA PHE A 88 5.50 -12.86 6.32
C PHE A 88 4.80 -11.65 5.68
N PHE A 89 3.62 -11.84 5.08
CA PHE A 89 2.85 -10.73 4.52
C PHE A 89 2.36 -9.76 5.58
N VAL A 90 1.90 -10.26 6.73
CA VAL A 90 1.51 -9.42 7.87
C VAL A 90 2.70 -8.60 8.37
N GLU A 91 3.86 -9.23 8.55
CA GLU A 91 5.09 -8.56 8.97
C GLU A 91 5.55 -7.52 7.94
N CYS A 92 5.44 -7.81 6.64
CA CYS A 92 5.76 -6.87 5.58
C CYS A 92 4.80 -5.67 5.54
N LEU A 93 3.54 -5.88 5.91
CA LEU A 93 2.55 -4.82 6.04
C LEU A 93 2.87 -3.92 7.24
N GLU A 94 3.25 -4.50 8.38
CA GLU A 94 3.71 -3.78 9.58
C GLU A 94 4.97 -2.96 9.33
N LYS A 95 5.94 -3.52 8.60
CA LYS A 95 7.17 -2.82 8.19
C LYS A 95 6.95 -1.78 7.09
N GLY A 96 5.72 -1.60 6.61
CA GLY A 96 5.36 -0.62 5.58
C GLY A 96 5.86 -0.94 4.17
N LYS A 97 6.33 -2.17 3.91
CA LYS A 97 6.89 -2.59 2.61
C LYS A 97 5.83 -2.81 1.52
N LEU A 98 4.56 -2.93 1.91
CA LEU A 98 3.42 -3.26 1.05
C LEU A 98 2.34 -2.17 1.09
N GLN A 99 2.71 -0.93 1.39
CA GLN A 99 1.75 0.17 1.47
C GLN A 99 1.44 0.82 0.11
N ARG A 100 2.39 0.81 -0.81
CA ARG A 100 2.25 1.53 -2.08
C ARG A 100 1.58 0.66 -3.14
N THR A 101 0.74 1.28 -3.96
CA THR A 101 0.12 0.63 -5.14
C THR A 101 1.15 0.11 -6.15
N LYS A 102 2.40 0.61 -6.13
CA LYS A 102 3.47 0.10 -7.00
C LYS A 102 4.03 -1.25 -6.53
N ASP A 103 3.92 -1.54 -5.24
CA ASP A 103 4.46 -2.76 -4.64
C ASP A 103 3.47 -3.93 -4.75
N ILE A 104 2.17 -3.64 -4.98
CA ILE A 104 1.07 -4.62 -5.06
C ILE A 104 0.17 -4.34 -6.27
N GLN A 105 -0.03 -5.34 -7.11
CA GLN A 105 -0.99 -5.29 -8.21
C GLN A 105 -2.37 -5.72 -7.69
N TYR A 106 -3.15 -4.74 -7.22
CA TYR A 106 -4.53 -4.95 -6.74
C TYR A 106 -5.56 -4.68 -7.84
N ASN A 107 -6.49 -5.61 -8.05
CA ASN A 107 -7.63 -5.43 -8.92
C ASN A 107 -8.85 -4.99 -8.09
N ARG A 108 -9.40 -3.81 -8.42
CA ARG A 108 -10.54 -3.22 -7.69
C ARG A 108 -11.87 -3.87 -8.06
N ASP A 109 -11.97 -4.43 -9.27
CA ASP A 109 -13.19 -5.05 -9.77
C ASP A 109 -13.38 -6.43 -9.16
N THR A 110 -12.31 -7.23 -9.10
CA THR A 110 -12.33 -8.56 -8.46
C THR A 110 -12.03 -8.51 -6.96
N GLN A 111 -11.62 -7.35 -6.46
CA GLN A 111 -11.18 -7.11 -5.09
C GLN A 111 -10.02 -7.99 -4.61
N ASP A 112 -9.19 -8.47 -5.53
CA ASP A 112 -8.14 -9.44 -5.22
C ASP A 112 -6.76 -8.94 -5.63
N ILE A 113 -5.75 -9.45 -4.94
CA ILE A 113 -4.35 -9.22 -5.31
C ILE A 113 -4.03 -10.15 -6.48
N VAL A 114 -3.69 -9.54 -7.63
CA VAL A 114 -3.31 -10.26 -8.84
C VAL A 114 -1.89 -10.76 -8.71
N SER A 115 -0.96 -9.89 -8.31
CA SER A 115 0.44 -10.24 -8.11
C SER A 115 1.15 -9.27 -7.18
N ILE A 116 2.28 -9.71 -6.61
CA ILE A 116 3.18 -8.89 -5.81
C ILE A 116 4.55 -8.94 -6.51
N PRO A 117 4.88 -7.95 -7.36
CA PRO A 117 6.10 -7.97 -8.17
C PRO A 117 7.40 -8.07 -7.37
N ALA A 118 7.39 -7.56 -6.13
CA ALA A 118 8.54 -7.64 -5.23
C ALA A 118 8.71 -9.03 -4.59
N LEU A 119 7.70 -9.90 -4.62
CA LEU A 119 7.74 -11.19 -3.96
C LEU A 119 8.69 -12.15 -4.68
N GLN A 120 9.68 -12.65 -3.93
CA GLN A 120 10.60 -13.66 -4.40
C GLN A 120 10.63 -14.82 -3.41
N PHE A 121 10.42 -16.04 -3.94
CA PHE A 121 10.57 -17.27 -3.18
C PHE A 121 11.94 -17.88 -3.45
N ASN A 122 12.72 -18.11 -2.40
CA ASN A 122 13.97 -18.83 -2.50
C ASN A 122 13.72 -20.31 -2.20
N THR A 123 13.71 -21.15 -3.24
CA THR A 123 13.47 -22.60 -3.13
C THR A 123 14.53 -23.32 -2.31
N ASN A 124 15.78 -22.83 -2.31
CA ASN A 124 16.90 -23.46 -1.58
C ASN A 124 16.75 -23.28 -0.07
N THR A 125 16.39 -22.08 0.38
CA THR A 125 16.25 -21.76 1.80
C THR A 125 14.80 -21.79 2.30
N ARG A 126 13.84 -22.01 1.39
CA ARG A 126 12.38 -21.92 1.60
C ARG A 126 11.93 -20.61 2.26
N ASN A 127 12.66 -19.53 1.98
CA ASN A 127 12.39 -18.22 2.56
C ASN A 127 11.72 -17.31 1.53
N PHE A 128 10.71 -16.57 2.00
CA PHE A 128 10.07 -15.50 1.24
C PHE A 128 10.82 -14.19 1.49
N THR A 129 11.10 -13.47 0.42
CA THR A 129 11.76 -12.17 0.48
C THR A 129 11.05 -11.18 -0.42
N LEU A 130 11.12 -9.88 -0.08
CA LEU A 130 10.68 -8.81 -0.96
C LEU A 130 11.91 -8.14 -1.57
N LYS A 131 12.09 -8.28 -2.88
CA LYS A 131 13.14 -7.59 -3.63
C LYS A 131 12.80 -6.12 -3.75
N ILE A 132 13.82 -5.27 -3.64
CA ILE A 132 13.66 -3.83 -3.88
C ILE A 132 13.48 -3.64 -5.39
N THR A 133 12.31 -3.17 -5.80
CA THR A 133 11.95 -2.92 -7.21
C THR A 133 12.31 -1.51 -7.68
N ASP A 134 12.74 -0.62 -6.78
CA ASP A 134 13.13 0.74 -7.11
C ASP A 134 14.46 0.77 -7.88
N ALA A 135 14.38 1.02 -9.18
CA ALA A 135 15.54 1.11 -10.08
C ALA A 135 16.53 2.23 -9.69
N LYS A 136 16.10 3.26 -8.95
CA LYS A 136 16.99 4.34 -8.50
C LYS A 136 17.82 3.94 -7.28
N ARG A 137 17.40 2.93 -6.53
CA ARG A 137 18.15 2.42 -5.38
C ARG A 137 19.14 1.36 -5.86
N VAL A 138 20.28 1.83 -6.37
CA VAL A 138 21.39 0.95 -6.76
C VAL A 138 21.80 0.12 -5.54
N SER A 139 21.83 -1.20 -5.69
CA SER A 139 22.30 -2.09 -4.62
C SER A 139 23.76 -1.75 -4.32
N THR A 140 24.01 -1.20 -3.14
CA THR A 140 25.35 -0.80 -2.67
C THR A 140 26.33 -1.97 -2.63
N LEU A 141 25.84 -3.21 -2.78
CA LEU A 141 26.66 -4.42 -2.87
C LEU A 141 27.62 -4.42 -4.07
N LYS A 142 27.27 -3.79 -5.19
CA LYS A 142 28.16 -3.65 -6.36
C LYS A 142 29.25 -2.59 -6.16
N SER A 143 29.05 -1.64 -5.23
CA SER A 143 30.02 -0.60 -4.90
C SER A 143 30.86 -0.93 -3.67
N LEU A 144 30.65 -2.10 -3.05
CA LEU A 144 31.52 -2.57 -1.98
C LEU A 144 32.86 -2.99 -2.60
N THR A 145 33.95 -2.55 -1.98
CA THR A 145 35.30 -2.94 -2.35
C THR A 145 35.42 -4.47 -2.29
N PRO A 146 35.90 -5.14 -3.35
CA PRO A 146 36.10 -6.58 -3.34
C PRO A 146 37.01 -6.96 -2.17
N LYS A 147 36.54 -7.89 -1.33
CA LYS A 147 37.35 -8.44 -0.24
C LYS A 147 38.51 -9.18 -0.89
N ARG A 148 39.74 -8.67 -0.69
CA ARG A 148 40.97 -9.27 -1.21
C ARG A 148 41.06 -10.71 -0.69
N ILE A 149 40.91 -11.67 -1.59
CA ILE A 149 41.12 -13.09 -1.31
C ILE A 149 42.63 -13.22 -1.09
N SER A 150 43.08 -13.31 0.15
CA SER A 150 44.46 -13.70 0.43
C SER A 150 44.59 -15.16 0.03
N VAL A 151 45.19 -15.41 -1.13
CA VAL A 151 45.64 -16.75 -1.52
C VAL A 151 46.68 -17.17 -0.48
N THR A 152 46.28 -17.96 0.50
CA THR A 152 47.23 -18.70 1.33
C THR A 152 47.59 -19.94 0.53
N GLU A 153 48.71 -19.90 -0.18
CA GLU A 153 49.29 -21.09 -0.80
C GLU A 153 49.70 -22.10 0.28
N PRO A 154 49.41 -23.40 0.12
CA PRO A 154 50.04 -24.45 0.89
C PRO A 154 51.36 -24.82 0.19
N ILE A 155 52.44 -24.10 0.47
CA ILE A 155 53.79 -24.55 0.06
C ILE A 155 54.35 -25.48 1.13
N ALA A 156 54.38 -26.75 0.73
CA ALA A 156 54.92 -27.89 1.45
C ALA A 156 56.37 -27.67 1.88
N SER A 157 56.69 -28.22 3.04
CA SER A 157 58.04 -28.38 3.54
C SER A 157 58.87 -29.32 2.67
N THR A 158 60.20 -29.16 2.83
CA THR A 158 61.26 -30.19 2.89
C THR A 158 62.23 -30.29 1.71
N ILE A 159 63.51 -30.09 2.09
CA ILE A 159 64.83 -30.60 1.59
C ILE A 159 65.40 -30.12 0.24
N SER A 160 66.32 -29.15 0.33
CA SER A 160 67.45 -29.03 -0.59
C SER A 160 68.59 -29.95 -0.15
N THR A 161 68.88 -30.95 -0.96
CA THR A 161 70.20 -31.59 -1.03
C THR A 161 71.01 -30.86 -2.09
N ASP A 162 72.16 -30.29 -1.75
CA ASP A 162 73.32 -30.46 -2.64
C ASP A 162 74.64 -30.36 -1.87
N THR A 163 75.54 -31.26 -2.25
CA THR A 163 76.85 -31.54 -1.70
C THR A 163 77.90 -31.13 -2.73
N ALA A 164 79.08 -30.79 -2.23
CA ALA A 164 80.36 -30.63 -2.92
C ALA A 164 80.65 -29.27 -3.59
N ASN A 165 81.70 -28.63 -3.08
CA ASN A 165 82.95 -28.58 -3.85
C ASN A 165 84.17 -28.45 -2.93
N ILE A 166 85.15 -29.33 -3.16
CA ILE A 166 86.59 -29.07 -3.01
C ILE A 166 87.07 -28.60 -4.38
#